data_AF-A0A917AEF4-F1
#
_entry.id   AF-A0A917AEF4-F1
#
_cell.length_a   1.000
_cell.length_b   1.000
_cell.length_c   1.000
_cell.angle_alpha   90.00
_cell.angle_beta   90.00
_cell.angle_gamma   90.00
#
_symmetry.space_group_name_H-M   'P 1'
#
loop_
_entity.id
_entity.type
_entity.pdbx_description
1 polymer ?
#
loop_
_entity_poly.entity_id
_entity_poly.type
_entity_poly.pdbx_seq_one_letter_code
_entity_poly.pdbx_strand_id
1 'polypeptide(L)'
;MSTLRLVGDAFGSIIRNPLQALRISLPVWGLVLLAFLALIGLQNSVPDAPTYEQMRTIQRVANTIIHGSFMGLIVATAWAAVAWHRHRLVGENVLGIFPRFQLSAVYGYAWRILMLILLCAIFVLIPALVVGIVIGVNHIVVGNFKPALHSGAVHVAFTFLVTTVFTSMFLRYAMILPAKAVGETITLSESWRRTSDRRFSIIGIAVFYSAATLLYGYLSITASVFVQLSQIPALAYVQDIFFLFVQWILLMLSVSILTTLYAESRPVLRLKM
;
A
#
# COMPACT_ATOMS: atom_id res chain seq x y z
N MET A 1 11.94 -13.68 17.28
CA MET A 1 12.26 -12.25 17.19
C MET A 1 11.00 -11.43 17.49
N SER A 2 11.09 -10.38 18.31
CA SER A 2 9.93 -9.57 18.68
C SER A 2 9.44 -8.69 17.52
N THR A 3 8.16 -8.29 17.57
CA THR A 3 7.52 -7.36 16.61
C THR A 3 8.31 -6.07 16.43
N LEU A 4 8.70 -5.44 17.55
CA LEU A 4 9.42 -4.16 17.53
C LEU A 4 10.76 -4.24 16.82
N ARG A 5 11.48 -5.37 16.98
CA ARG A 5 12.75 -5.58 16.30
C ARG A 5 12.55 -5.75 14.79
N LEU A 6 11.53 -6.49 14.36
CA LEU A 6 11.18 -6.64 12.93
C LEU A 6 10.86 -5.28 12.28
N VAL A 7 10.00 -4.49 12.93
CA VAL A 7 9.64 -3.14 12.45
C VAL A 7 10.86 -2.22 12.46
N GLY A 8 11.66 -2.25 13.52
CA GLY A 8 12.89 -1.47 13.64
C GLY A 8 13.94 -1.82 12.58
N ASP A 9 14.14 -3.10 12.28
CA ASP A 9 15.07 -3.57 11.25
C ASP A 9 14.60 -3.18 9.84
N ALA A 10 13.29 -3.30 9.58
CA ALA A 10 12.66 -2.85 8.34
C ALA A 10 12.79 -1.34 8.14
N PHE A 11 12.42 -0.55 9.15
CA PHE A 11 12.53 0.91 9.10
C PHE A 11 13.99 1.38 9.00
N GLY A 12 14.87 0.80 9.81
CA GLY A 12 16.30 1.08 9.76
C GLY A 12 16.95 0.72 8.43
N SER A 13 16.37 -0.19 7.64
CA SER A 13 16.86 -0.47 6.28
C SER A 13 16.60 0.68 5.29
N ILE A 14 15.51 1.43 5.49
CA ILE A 14 15.15 2.60 4.69
C ILE A 14 16.07 3.77 5.06
N ILE A 15 16.21 4.04 6.36
CA ILE A 15 17.01 5.19 6.86
C ILE A 15 18.51 4.99 6.62
N ARG A 16 19.02 3.76 6.68
CA ARG A 16 20.45 3.52 6.41
C ARG A 16 20.84 3.74 4.94
N ASN A 17 19.88 3.65 4.01
CA ASN A 17 20.13 3.84 2.57
C ASN A 17 19.03 4.69 1.92
N PRO A 18 18.83 5.95 2.36
CA PRO A 18 17.65 6.74 1.97
C PRO A 18 17.71 7.13 0.49
N LEU A 19 18.90 7.43 -0.02
CA LEU A 19 19.11 7.70 -1.45
C LEU A 19 18.78 6.48 -2.32
N GLN A 20 19.11 5.28 -1.84
CA GLN A 20 18.82 4.05 -2.56
C GLN A 20 17.32 3.75 -2.58
N ALA A 21 16.64 3.95 -1.45
CA ALA A 21 15.19 3.86 -1.35
C ALA A 21 14.49 4.85 -2.30
N LEU A 22 14.97 6.09 -2.37
CA LEU A 22 14.45 7.10 -3.28
C LEU A 22 14.67 6.71 -4.74
N ARG A 23 15.90 6.33 -5.13
CA ARG A 23 16.24 5.90 -6.50
C ARG A 23 15.41 4.70 -6.96
N ILE A 24 15.21 3.72 -6.08
CA ILE A 24 14.39 2.54 -6.38
C ILE A 24 12.92 2.91 -6.60
N SER A 25 12.43 3.92 -5.90
CA SER A 25 11.03 4.39 -6.00
C SER A 25 10.82 5.53 -7.00
N LEU A 26 11.86 5.99 -7.71
CA LEU A 26 11.74 7.04 -8.73
C LEU A 26 10.68 6.76 -9.81
N PRO A 27 10.48 5.51 -10.30
CA PRO A 27 9.39 5.23 -11.22
C PRO A 27 8.00 5.57 -10.66
N VAL A 28 7.79 5.32 -9.37
CA VAL A 28 6.54 5.64 -8.67
C VAL A 28 6.40 7.15 -8.56
N TRP A 29 7.43 7.84 -8.06
CA TRP A 29 7.44 9.30 -7.92
C TRP A 29 7.24 10.03 -9.25
N GLY A 30 7.95 9.59 -10.30
CA GLY A 30 7.83 10.17 -11.63
C GLY A 30 6.43 10.04 -12.20
N LEU A 31 5.81 8.86 -12.07
CA LEU A 31 4.44 8.66 -12.53
C LEU A 31 3.43 9.49 -11.74
N VAL A 32 3.54 9.52 -10.40
CA VAL A 32 2.64 10.33 -9.56
C VAL A 32 2.78 11.82 -9.88
N LEU A 33 4.01 12.31 -10.05
CA LEU A 33 4.26 13.70 -10.42
C LEU A 33 3.67 14.03 -11.79
N LEU A 34 3.85 13.17 -12.80
CA LEU A 34 3.28 13.37 -14.13
C LEU A 34 1.74 13.39 -14.08
N ALA A 35 1.13 12.45 -13.35
CA ALA A 35 -0.32 12.41 -13.17
C ALA A 35 -0.85 13.67 -12.48
N PHE A 36 -0.16 14.10 -11.42
CA PHE A 36 -0.51 15.29 -10.66
C PHE A 36 -0.42 16.57 -11.51
N LEU A 37 0.68 16.75 -12.25
CA LEU A 37 0.84 17.90 -13.16
C LEU A 37 -0.19 17.89 -14.29
N ALA A 38 -0.53 16.71 -14.84
CA ALA A 38 -1.56 16.57 -15.86
C ALA A 38 -2.95 16.96 -15.33
N LEU A 39 -3.28 16.57 -14.10
CA LEU A 39 -4.55 16.93 -13.46
C LEU A 39 -4.62 18.43 -13.13
N ILE A 40 -3.53 19.03 -12.66
CA ILE A 40 -3.45 20.49 -12.46
C ILE A 40 -3.61 21.23 -13.79
N GLY A 41 -2.90 20.78 -14.83
CA GLY A 41 -3.01 21.37 -16.17
C GLY A 41 -4.45 21.29 -16.72
N LEU A 42 -5.10 20.14 -16.52
CA LEU A 42 -6.51 19.95 -16.90
C LEU A 42 -7.43 20.88 -16.10
N GLN A 43 -7.26 20.97 -14.79
CA GLN A 43 -8.05 21.84 -13.91
C GLN A 43 -7.92 23.31 -14.34
N ASN A 44 -6.71 23.77 -14.64
CA ASN A 44 -6.46 25.14 -15.11
C ASN A 44 -6.96 25.40 -16.54
N SER A 45 -7.33 24.36 -17.28
CA SER A 45 -7.90 24.47 -18.64
C SER A 45 -9.44 24.53 -18.62
N VAL A 46 -10.07 24.39 -17.44
CA VAL A 46 -11.53 24.44 -17.30
C VAL A 46 -12.02 25.90 -17.38
N PRO A 47 -12.91 26.26 -18.32
CA PRO A 47 -13.51 27.59 -18.36
C PRO A 47 -14.40 27.85 -17.13
N ASP A 48 -14.57 29.11 -16.75
CA ASP A 48 -15.42 29.51 -15.61
C ASP A 48 -16.89 29.07 -15.76
N ALA A 49 -17.40 29.10 -16.99
CA ALA A 49 -18.75 28.67 -17.34
C ALA A 49 -18.70 27.56 -18.42
N PRO A 50 -18.38 26.31 -18.03
CA PRO A 50 -18.24 25.23 -18.99
C PRO A 50 -19.61 24.76 -19.49
N THR A 51 -19.73 24.58 -20.80
CA THR A 51 -20.87 23.89 -21.41
C THR A 51 -20.91 22.41 -20.98
N TYR A 52 -22.07 21.78 -21.12
CA TYR A 52 -22.22 20.34 -20.83
C TYR A 52 -21.21 19.46 -21.60
N GLU A 53 -21.00 19.73 -22.89
CA GLU A 53 -20.05 18.97 -23.72
C GLU A 53 -18.60 19.19 -23.29
N GLN A 54 -18.24 20.41 -22.87
CA GLN A 54 -16.92 20.69 -22.30
C GLN A 54 -16.72 19.92 -20.99
N MET A 55 -17.71 19.94 -20.09
CA MET A 55 -17.65 19.21 -18.82
C MET A 55 -17.50 17.70 -19.04
N ARG A 56 -18.28 17.13 -19.96
CA ARG A 56 -18.19 15.72 -20.35
C ARG A 56 -16.81 15.36 -20.89
N THR A 57 -16.22 16.25 -21.70
CA THR A 57 -14.88 16.06 -22.26
C THR A 57 -13.81 16.10 -21.18
N ILE A 58 -13.85 17.12 -20.30
CA ILE A 58 -12.93 17.25 -19.15
C ILE A 58 -13.01 15.98 -18.28
N GLN A 59 -14.20 15.51 -17.95
CA GLN A 59 -14.37 14.29 -17.16
C GLN A 59 -13.76 13.06 -17.83
N ARG A 60 -13.92 12.91 -19.16
CA ARG A 60 -13.30 11.80 -19.91
C ARG A 60 -11.79 11.86 -19.89
N VAL A 61 -11.21 13.06 -20.06
CA VAL A 61 -9.76 13.26 -19.99
C VAL A 61 -9.24 12.97 -18.58
N ALA A 62 -9.88 13.52 -17.55
CA ALA A 62 -9.56 13.26 -16.14
C ALA A 62 -9.61 11.76 -15.83
N ASN A 63 -10.68 11.08 -16.23
CA ASN A 63 -10.81 9.64 -16.06
C ASN A 63 -9.68 8.89 -16.78
N THR A 64 -9.33 9.28 -18.01
CA THR A 64 -8.25 8.63 -18.76
C THR A 64 -6.90 8.79 -18.04
N ILE A 65 -6.60 9.99 -17.53
CA ILE A 65 -5.40 10.27 -16.73
C ILE A 65 -5.39 9.40 -15.47
N ILE A 66 -6.49 9.39 -14.72
CA ILE A 66 -6.60 8.64 -13.45
C ILE A 66 -6.44 7.14 -13.68
N HIS A 67 -7.18 6.56 -14.62
CA HIS A 67 -7.12 5.12 -14.89
C HIS A 67 -5.76 4.71 -15.49
N GLY A 68 -5.21 5.49 -16.42
CA GLY A 68 -3.88 5.26 -16.99
C GLY A 68 -2.79 5.32 -15.92
N SER A 69 -2.85 6.33 -15.04
CA SER A 69 -1.90 6.48 -13.93
C SER A 69 -2.04 5.37 -12.91
N PHE A 70 -3.27 4.92 -12.62
CA PHE A 70 -3.50 3.79 -11.72
C PHE A 70 -2.89 2.49 -12.26
N MET A 71 -3.10 2.18 -13.55
CA MET A 71 -2.45 1.03 -14.20
C MET A 71 -0.93 1.15 -14.20
N GLY A 72 -0.41 2.33 -14.52
CA GLY A 72 1.03 2.59 -14.44
C GLY A 72 1.58 2.42 -13.02
N LEU A 73 0.82 2.81 -11.99
CA LEU A 73 1.23 2.75 -10.60
C LEU A 73 1.35 1.31 -10.12
N ILE A 74 0.47 0.41 -10.57
CA ILE A 74 0.60 -1.04 -10.30
C ILE A 74 1.94 -1.56 -10.82
N VAL A 75 2.31 -1.20 -12.06
CA VAL A 75 3.58 -1.63 -12.66
C VAL A 75 4.78 -0.98 -11.96
N ALA A 76 4.72 0.32 -11.69
CA ALA A 76 5.79 1.08 -11.06
C ALA A 76 6.05 0.62 -9.61
N THR A 77 4.98 0.33 -8.85
CA THR A 77 5.10 -0.19 -7.48
C THR A 77 5.63 -1.62 -7.46
N ALA A 78 5.17 -2.50 -8.36
CA ALA A 78 5.74 -3.84 -8.51
C ALA A 78 7.22 -3.79 -8.89
N TRP A 79 7.60 -2.88 -9.80
CA TRP A 79 8.99 -2.65 -10.18
C TRP A 79 9.84 -2.17 -8.99
N ALA A 80 9.37 -1.15 -8.27
CA ALA A 80 10.05 -0.64 -7.08
C ALA A 80 10.18 -1.71 -5.98
N ALA A 81 9.12 -2.50 -5.74
CA ALA A 81 9.14 -3.57 -4.76
C ALA A 81 10.14 -4.67 -5.13
N VAL A 82 10.14 -5.15 -6.39
CA VAL A 82 11.12 -6.14 -6.87
C VAL A 82 12.55 -5.62 -6.73
N ALA A 83 12.80 -4.37 -7.15
CA ALA A 83 14.11 -3.76 -7.01
C ALA A 83 14.55 -3.63 -5.54
N TRP A 84 13.63 -3.27 -4.64
CA TRP A 84 13.90 -3.20 -3.19
C TRP A 84 14.24 -4.56 -2.59
N HIS A 85 13.45 -5.60 -2.90
CA HIS A 85 13.72 -6.97 -2.45
C HIS A 85 15.11 -7.43 -2.87
N ARG A 86 15.49 -7.18 -4.14
CA ARG A 86 16.80 -7.58 -4.67
C ARG A 86 17.95 -6.78 -4.07
N HIS A 87 17.78 -5.47 -3.92
CA HIS A 87 18.75 -4.64 -3.23
C HIS A 87 19.07 -5.16 -1.82
N ARG A 88 18.02 -5.51 -1.06
CA ARG A 88 18.17 -5.97 0.33
C ARG A 88 18.64 -7.40 0.47
N LEU A 89 18.21 -8.30 -0.41
CA LEU A 89 18.45 -9.74 -0.26
C LEU A 89 19.68 -10.24 -1.02
N VAL A 90 20.01 -9.62 -2.16
CA VAL A 90 21.14 -10.03 -3.02
C VAL A 90 22.13 -8.90 -3.29
N GLY A 91 21.94 -7.71 -2.70
CA GLY A 91 22.87 -6.59 -2.82
C GLY A 91 22.83 -5.86 -4.16
N GLU A 92 21.76 -6.01 -4.95
CA GLU A 92 21.65 -5.33 -6.25
C GLU A 92 21.42 -3.83 -6.07
N ASN A 93 22.43 -3.02 -6.35
CA ASN A 93 22.34 -1.55 -6.29
C ASN A 93 21.86 -0.95 -7.61
N VAL A 94 21.21 0.21 -7.52
CA VAL A 94 20.84 1.02 -8.68
C VAL A 94 22.08 1.77 -9.18
N LEU A 95 22.61 1.35 -10.33
CA LEU A 95 23.80 1.94 -10.96
C LEU A 95 23.47 3.14 -11.88
N GLY A 96 22.21 3.31 -12.29
CA GLY A 96 21.74 4.41 -13.16
C GLY A 96 20.70 5.30 -12.49
N ILE A 97 19.86 5.98 -13.30
CA ILE A 97 18.73 6.79 -12.80
C ILE A 97 17.62 5.88 -12.27
N PHE A 98 17.28 4.85 -13.04
CA PHE A 98 16.23 3.88 -12.70
C PHE A 98 16.82 2.52 -12.31
N PRO A 99 16.15 1.76 -11.42
CA PRO A 99 16.49 0.37 -11.16
C PRO A 99 16.40 -0.49 -12.42
N ARG A 100 17.12 -1.60 -12.50
CA ARG A 100 17.00 -2.52 -13.65
C ARG A 100 15.57 -3.05 -13.76
N PHE A 101 14.93 -2.88 -14.91
CA PHE A 101 13.60 -3.45 -15.15
C PHE A 101 13.70 -4.92 -15.58
N GLN A 102 13.30 -5.83 -14.68
CA GLN A 102 13.31 -7.27 -14.95
C GLN A 102 11.89 -7.76 -15.20
N LEU A 103 11.44 -7.70 -16.47
CA LEU A 103 10.05 -7.94 -16.86
C LEU A 103 9.46 -9.24 -16.27
N SER A 104 10.20 -10.35 -16.33
CA SER A 104 9.73 -11.65 -15.80
C SER A 104 9.56 -11.66 -14.28
N ALA A 105 10.40 -10.93 -13.54
CA ALA A 105 10.29 -10.78 -12.09
C ALA A 105 9.14 -9.84 -11.73
N VAL A 106 9.03 -8.69 -12.40
CA VAL A 106 7.96 -7.69 -12.16
C VAL A 106 6.59 -8.28 -12.46
N TYR A 107 6.41 -8.92 -13.62
CA TYR A 107 5.16 -9.59 -13.98
C TYR A 107 4.83 -10.72 -12.99
N GLY A 108 5.81 -11.58 -12.68
CA GLY A 108 5.61 -12.69 -11.74
C GLY A 108 5.29 -12.22 -10.32
N TYR A 109 5.77 -11.05 -9.92
CA TYR A 109 5.50 -10.39 -8.65
C TYR A 109 4.07 -9.81 -8.64
N ALA A 110 3.72 -9.02 -9.66
CA ALA A 110 2.39 -8.42 -9.79
C ALA A 110 1.28 -9.48 -9.83
N TRP A 111 1.49 -10.56 -10.59
CA TRP A 111 0.55 -11.67 -10.65
C TRP A 111 0.34 -12.35 -9.28
N ARG A 112 1.42 -12.56 -8.52
CA ARG A 112 1.31 -13.15 -7.17
C ARG A 112 0.62 -12.21 -6.19
N ILE A 113 0.85 -10.90 -6.28
CA ILE A 113 0.09 -9.91 -5.48
C ILE A 113 -1.39 -10.04 -5.80
N LEU A 114 -1.76 -10.08 -7.09
CA LEU A 114 -3.16 -10.22 -7.49
C LEU A 114 -3.78 -11.50 -6.92
N MET A 115 -3.10 -12.65 -7.04
CA MET A 115 -3.56 -13.91 -6.46
C MET A 115 -3.76 -13.82 -4.93
N LEU A 116 -2.83 -13.16 -4.22
CA LEU A 116 -2.93 -12.97 -2.77
C LEU A 116 -4.07 -12.03 -2.37
N ILE A 117 -4.27 -10.94 -3.12
CA ILE A 117 -5.39 -10.03 -2.89
C ILE A 117 -6.71 -10.77 -3.10
N LEU A 118 -6.85 -11.56 -4.18
CA LEU A 118 -8.05 -12.37 -4.43
C LEU A 118 -8.28 -13.40 -3.32
N LEU A 119 -7.22 -14.08 -2.88
CA LEU A 119 -7.30 -15.02 -1.76
C LEU A 119 -7.79 -14.33 -0.48
N CYS A 120 -7.15 -13.22 -0.09
CA CYS A 120 -7.56 -12.44 1.08
C CYS A 120 -8.95 -11.80 0.91
N ALA A 121 -9.35 -11.47 -0.32
CA ALA A 121 -10.69 -10.96 -0.60
C ALA A 121 -11.74 -12.03 -0.28
N ILE A 122 -11.56 -13.26 -0.73
CA ILE A 122 -12.47 -14.38 -0.48
C ILE A 122 -12.56 -14.71 1.01
N PHE A 123 -11.43 -14.79 1.70
CA PHE A 123 -11.39 -15.28 3.08
C PHE A 123 -11.54 -14.20 4.15
N VAL A 124 -11.37 -12.92 3.81
CA VAL A 124 -11.44 -11.81 4.78
C VAL A 124 -12.41 -10.74 4.32
N LEU A 125 -12.22 -10.16 3.13
CA LEU A 125 -12.98 -8.97 2.72
C LEU A 125 -14.46 -9.28 2.44
N ILE A 126 -14.79 -10.39 1.79
CA ILE A 126 -16.17 -10.79 1.51
C ILE A 126 -16.93 -11.12 2.81
N PRO A 127 -16.40 -11.95 3.74
CA PRO A 127 -17.03 -12.15 5.04
C PRO A 127 -17.19 -10.85 5.82
N ALA A 128 -16.16 -9.99 5.83
CA ALA A 128 -16.25 -8.68 6.45
C ALA A 128 -17.34 -7.81 5.81
N LEU A 129 -17.46 -7.80 4.49
CA LEU A 129 -18.53 -7.08 3.80
C LEU A 129 -19.91 -7.60 4.21
N VAL A 130 -20.12 -8.91 4.25
CA VAL A 130 -21.39 -9.52 4.70
C VAL A 130 -21.70 -9.12 6.14
N VAL A 131 -20.73 -9.23 7.05
CA VAL A 131 -20.89 -8.80 8.45
C VAL A 131 -21.20 -7.31 8.54
N GLY A 132 -20.50 -6.47 7.79
CA GLY A 132 -20.72 -5.03 7.73
C GLY A 132 -22.12 -4.66 7.22
N ILE A 133 -22.62 -5.37 6.21
CA ILE A 133 -23.99 -5.24 5.70
C ILE A 133 -24.98 -5.68 6.77
N VAL A 134 -24.81 -6.85 7.41
CA VAL A 134 -25.73 -7.35 8.44
C VAL A 134 -25.79 -6.40 9.64
N ILE A 135 -24.64 -5.91 10.11
CA ILE A 135 -24.58 -4.90 11.16
C ILE A 135 -25.28 -3.62 10.69
N GLY A 136 -24.99 -3.15 9.47
CA GLY A 136 -25.63 -1.96 8.89
C GLY A 136 -27.15 -2.06 8.70
N VAL A 137 -27.64 -3.23 8.29
CA VAL A 137 -29.05 -3.53 7.99
C VAL A 137 -29.87 -3.73 9.26
N ASN A 138 -29.32 -4.31 10.33
CA ASN A 138 -30.02 -4.47 11.62
C ASN A 138 -30.45 -3.12 12.24
N HIS A 139 -29.83 -2.01 11.83
CA HIS A 139 -30.22 -0.66 12.26
C HIS A 139 -31.27 0.01 11.36
N ILE A 140 -31.64 -0.60 10.23
CA ILE A 140 -32.72 -0.12 9.34
C ILE A 140 -34.09 -0.56 9.87
N VAL A 141 -34.17 -1.68 10.60
CA VAL A 141 -35.44 -2.29 11.05
C VAL A 141 -36.03 -1.62 12.31
N VAL A 142 -35.25 -0.82 13.06
CA VAL A 142 -35.67 -0.22 14.35
C VAL A 142 -36.18 1.24 14.19
N GLY A 143 -36.63 1.65 13.01
CA GLY A 143 -37.35 2.92 12.79
C GLY A 143 -36.56 4.21 13.02
N ASN A 144 -35.28 4.12 13.38
CA ASN A 144 -34.37 5.26 13.50
C ASN A 144 -33.31 5.15 12.41
N PHE A 145 -33.37 6.03 11.40
CA PHE A 145 -32.39 6.09 10.32
C PHE A 145 -31.04 6.59 10.85
N LYS A 146 -30.32 5.73 11.56
CA LYS A 146 -28.91 5.91 11.92
C LYS A 146 -28.22 4.60 11.56
N PRO A 147 -27.63 4.47 10.36
CA PRO A 147 -26.74 3.38 10.02
C PRO A 147 -25.86 3.00 11.21
N ALA A 148 -25.84 1.72 11.57
CA ALA A 148 -25.12 1.14 12.70
C ALA A 148 -23.65 1.57 12.85
N LEU A 149 -23.04 1.91 11.72
CA LEU A 149 -21.67 2.40 11.61
C LEU A 149 -21.52 3.88 12.04
N HIS A 150 -22.57 4.54 12.53
CA HIS A 150 -22.54 5.94 12.98
C HIS A 150 -22.08 6.17 14.41
N SER A 151 -21.90 5.15 15.25
CA SER A 151 -20.95 5.36 16.34
C SER A 151 -19.57 5.23 15.72
N GLY A 152 -18.85 6.35 15.60
CA GLY A 152 -17.50 6.36 15.02
C GLY A 152 -16.60 5.27 15.64
N ALA A 153 -16.84 4.93 16.91
CA ALA A 153 -16.16 3.84 17.61
C ALA A 153 -16.40 2.45 16.99
N VAL A 154 -17.63 2.05 16.64
CA VAL A 154 -17.91 0.73 16.05
C VAL A 154 -17.30 0.62 14.66
N HIS A 155 -17.42 1.66 13.83
CA HIS A 155 -16.80 1.68 12.51
C HIS A 155 -15.27 1.60 12.58
N VAL A 156 -14.66 2.36 13.49
CA VAL A 156 -13.20 2.33 13.73
C VAL A 156 -12.76 0.95 14.21
N ALA A 157 -13.45 0.36 15.20
CA ALA A 157 -13.12 -0.96 15.73
C ALA A 157 -13.25 -2.06 14.66
N PHE A 158 -14.32 -2.01 13.86
CA PHE A 158 -14.54 -2.95 12.76
C PHE A 158 -13.46 -2.82 11.68
N THR A 159 -13.16 -1.61 11.23
CA THR A 159 -12.11 -1.33 10.24
C THR A 159 -10.74 -1.77 10.74
N PHE A 160 -10.44 -1.51 12.02
CA PHE A 160 -9.20 -1.95 12.66
C PHE A 160 -9.07 -3.48 12.66
N LEU A 161 -10.14 -4.19 13.04
CA LEU A 161 -10.17 -5.65 13.08
C LEU A 161 -9.96 -6.24 11.68
N VAL A 162 -10.73 -5.77 10.69
CA VAL A 162 -10.65 -6.27 9.31
C VAL A 162 -9.26 -6.02 8.73
N THR A 163 -8.69 -4.82 8.92
CA THR A 163 -7.36 -4.48 8.43
C THR A 163 -6.28 -5.32 9.11
N THR A 164 -6.43 -5.60 10.41
CA THR A 164 -5.50 -6.45 11.16
C THR A 164 -5.54 -7.89 10.69
N VAL A 165 -6.73 -8.47 10.52
CA VAL A 165 -6.90 -9.84 10.02
C VAL A 165 -6.38 -9.96 8.59
N PHE A 166 -6.73 -9.00 7.72
CA PHE A 166 -6.26 -8.95 6.34
C PHE A 166 -4.73 -8.88 6.29
N THR A 167 -4.11 -7.94 7.00
CA THR A 167 -2.66 -7.75 6.98
C THR A 167 -1.93 -8.96 7.54
N SER A 168 -2.45 -9.55 8.62
CA SER A 168 -1.89 -10.77 9.22
C SER A 168 -1.93 -11.94 8.25
N MET A 169 -3.08 -12.19 7.61
CA MET A 169 -3.19 -13.25 6.60
C MET A 169 -2.30 -12.98 5.39
N PHE A 170 -2.30 -11.75 4.89
CA PHE A 170 -1.48 -11.35 3.76
C PHE A 170 0.00 -11.61 4.03
N LEU A 171 0.54 -11.15 5.17
CA LEU A 171 1.96 -11.34 5.54
C LEU A 171 2.37 -12.81 5.65
N ARG A 172 1.47 -13.69 6.09
CA ARG A 172 1.77 -15.13 6.18
C ARG A 172 1.94 -15.80 4.82
N TYR A 173 1.26 -15.30 3.79
CA TYR A 173 1.34 -15.84 2.42
C TYR A 173 2.27 -15.03 1.51
N ALA A 174 2.57 -13.79 1.88
CA ALA A 174 3.29 -12.85 1.04
C ALA A 174 4.77 -13.20 0.81
N MET A 175 5.35 -14.19 1.50
CA MET A 175 6.76 -14.55 1.29
C MET A 175 7.05 -15.10 -0.12
N ILE A 176 6.02 -15.52 -0.85
CA ILE A 176 6.13 -15.87 -2.28
C ILE A 176 6.59 -14.68 -3.14
N LEU A 177 6.38 -13.45 -2.66
CA LEU A 177 6.68 -12.20 -3.37
C LEU A 177 8.19 -11.89 -3.39
N PRO A 178 8.89 -11.74 -2.24
CA PRO A 178 10.34 -11.55 -2.23
C PRO A 178 11.08 -12.75 -2.81
N ALA A 179 10.59 -13.98 -2.60
CA ALA A 179 11.15 -15.17 -3.24
C ALA A 179 11.17 -15.03 -4.77
N LYS A 180 10.02 -14.65 -5.37
CA LYS A 180 9.95 -14.45 -6.83
C LYS A 180 10.85 -13.32 -7.30
N ALA A 181 10.98 -12.24 -6.53
CA ALA A 181 11.84 -11.11 -6.88
C ALA A 181 13.33 -11.50 -6.98
N VAL A 182 13.78 -12.43 -6.14
CA VAL A 182 15.18 -12.94 -6.16
C VAL A 182 15.37 -14.18 -7.05
N GLY A 183 14.33 -14.62 -7.76
CA GLY A 183 14.41 -15.78 -8.66
C GLY A 183 14.14 -17.13 -7.98
N GLU A 184 13.76 -17.13 -6.71
CA GLU A 184 13.31 -18.33 -6.00
C GLU A 184 11.81 -18.60 -6.19
N THR A 185 11.40 -19.83 -5.92
CA THR A 185 9.99 -20.24 -5.91
C THR A 185 9.66 -20.97 -4.61
N ILE A 186 8.70 -20.43 -3.86
CA ILE A 186 8.10 -21.11 -2.70
C ILE A 186 6.59 -21.17 -2.89
N THR A 187 5.94 -22.20 -2.33
CA THR A 187 4.49 -22.38 -2.39
C THR A 187 3.78 -21.59 -1.28
N LEU A 188 2.46 -21.44 -1.37
CA LEU A 188 1.65 -20.82 -0.30
C LEU A 188 1.74 -21.62 1.01
N SER A 189 1.73 -22.95 0.93
CA SER A 189 1.90 -23.84 2.09
C SER A 189 3.29 -23.69 2.71
N GLU A 190 4.33 -23.56 1.89
CA GLU A 190 5.69 -23.27 2.34
C GLU A 190 5.75 -21.94 3.09
N SER A 191 5.15 -20.89 2.52
CA SER A 191 5.06 -19.57 3.14
C SER A 191 4.35 -19.65 4.51
N TRP A 192 3.23 -20.35 4.56
CA TRP A 192 2.48 -20.52 5.81
C TRP A 192 3.28 -21.24 6.89
N ARG A 193 3.99 -22.31 6.52
CA ARG A 193 4.83 -23.10 7.44
C ARG A 193 6.02 -22.30 7.96
N ARG A 194 6.70 -21.57 7.08
CA ARG A 194 7.84 -20.70 7.43
C ARG A 194 7.45 -19.51 8.32
N THR A 195 6.17 -19.13 8.34
CA THR A 195 5.66 -18.05 9.21
C THR A 195 5.01 -18.55 10.52
N SER A 196 4.82 -19.86 10.70
CA SER A 196 4.08 -20.43 11.84
C SER A 196 4.68 -20.08 13.21
N ASP A 197 6.01 -20.15 13.33
CA ASP A 197 6.71 -19.87 14.60
C ASP A 197 6.71 -18.37 14.97
N ARG A 198 6.29 -17.51 14.03
CA ARG A 198 6.29 -16.04 14.18
C ARG A 198 4.89 -15.44 14.11
N ARG A 199 3.85 -16.26 14.24
CA ARG A 199 2.44 -15.82 14.16
C ARG A 199 2.12 -14.61 15.03
N PHE A 200 2.64 -14.56 16.26
CA PHE A 200 2.40 -13.44 17.18
C PHE A 200 3.12 -12.16 16.75
N SER A 201 4.33 -12.27 16.22
CA SER A 201 5.06 -11.13 15.66
C SER A 201 4.36 -10.57 14.42
N ILE A 202 3.82 -11.45 13.57
CA ILE A 202 3.04 -11.05 12.39
C ILE A 202 1.73 -10.36 12.78
N ILE A 203 1.02 -10.88 13.79
CA ILE A 203 -0.17 -10.21 14.34
C ILE A 203 0.22 -8.84 14.91
N GLY A 204 1.33 -8.74 15.65
CA GLY A 204 1.80 -7.46 16.16
C GLY A 204 2.13 -6.46 15.05
N ILE A 205 2.73 -6.91 13.94
CA ILE A 205 2.98 -6.07 12.75
C ILE A 205 1.65 -5.61 12.14
N ALA A 206 0.67 -6.51 12.03
CA ALA A 206 -0.64 -6.19 11.47
C ALA A 206 -1.42 -5.17 12.32
N VAL A 207 -1.34 -5.30 13.65
CA VAL A 207 -1.88 -4.33 14.61
C VAL A 207 -1.21 -2.97 14.44
N PHE A 208 0.13 -2.94 14.37
CA PHE A 208 0.89 -1.72 14.15
C PHE A 208 0.51 -1.03 12.82
N TYR A 209 0.47 -1.80 11.73
CA TYR A 209 0.10 -1.28 10.41
C TYR A 209 -1.34 -0.74 10.37
N SER A 210 -2.27 -1.44 11.02
CA SER A 210 -3.67 -1.01 11.11
C SER A 210 -3.80 0.29 11.92
N ALA A 211 -3.07 0.40 13.04
CA ALA A 211 -3.03 1.62 13.84
C ALA A 211 -2.42 2.79 13.05
N ALA A 212 -1.32 2.56 12.32
CA ALA A 212 -0.69 3.57 11.48
C ALA A 212 -1.62 4.04 10.35
N THR A 213 -2.38 3.11 9.73
CA THR A 213 -3.34 3.44 8.67
C THR A 213 -4.52 4.25 9.21
N LEU A 214 -5.05 3.91 10.39
CA LEU A 214 -6.10 4.70 11.04
C LEU A 214 -5.61 6.09 11.43
N LEU A 215 -4.40 6.20 11.99
CA LEU A 215 -3.79 7.48 12.34
C LEU A 215 -3.59 8.34 11.08
N TYR A 216 -3.07 7.75 9.99
CA TYR A 216 -2.96 8.42 8.70
C TYR A 216 -4.31 8.96 8.22
N GLY A 217 -5.36 8.13 8.26
CA GLY A 217 -6.70 8.54 7.84
C GLY A 217 -7.26 9.69 8.69
N TYR A 218 -7.12 9.60 10.03
CA TYR A 218 -7.55 10.65 10.94
C TYR A 218 -6.81 11.98 10.69
N LEU A 219 -5.49 11.93 10.56
CA LEU A 219 -4.67 13.12 10.27
C LEU A 219 -5.00 13.73 8.90
N SER A 220 -5.22 12.89 7.88
CA SER A 220 -5.57 13.33 6.53
C SER A 220 -6.92 14.06 6.50
N ILE A 221 -7.93 13.54 7.18
CA ILE A 221 -9.24 14.20 7.29
C ILE A 221 -9.11 15.52 8.05
N THR A 222 -8.41 15.51 9.19
CA THR A 222 -8.23 16.71 10.03
C THR A 222 -7.49 17.82 9.29
N ALA A 223 -6.42 17.47 8.57
CA ALA A 223 -5.69 18.38 7.72
C ALA A 223 -6.58 18.95 6.61
N SER A 224 -7.39 18.10 5.96
CA SER A 224 -8.29 18.53 4.87
C SER A 224 -9.32 19.55 5.35
N VAL A 225 -9.89 19.34 6.54
CA VAL A 225 -10.80 20.30 7.18
C VAL A 225 -10.09 21.61 7.47
N PHE A 226 -8.87 21.56 8.01
CA PHE A 226 -8.06 22.76 8.29
C PHE A 226 -7.76 23.56 7.01
N VAL A 227 -7.33 22.89 5.93
CA VAL A 227 -7.07 23.53 4.64
C VAL A 227 -8.33 24.20 4.10
N GLN A 228 -9.47 23.50 4.14
CA GLN A 228 -10.75 24.05 3.67
C GLN A 228 -11.17 25.30 4.45
N LEU A 229 -11.02 25.30 5.78
CA LEU A 229 -11.35 26.44 6.64
C LEU A 229 -10.38 27.61 6.48
N SER A 230 -9.12 27.34 6.13
CA SER A 230 -8.11 28.40 5.95
C SER A 230 -8.37 29.29 4.72
N GLN A 231 -9.10 28.78 3.72
CA GLN A 231 -9.28 29.43 2.41
C GLN A 231 -7.97 29.79 1.68
N ILE A 232 -6.84 29.16 2.03
CA ILE A 232 -5.54 29.35 1.36
C ILE A 232 -5.30 28.19 0.38
N PRO A 233 -5.47 28.39 -0.95
CA PRO A 233 -5.33 27.30 -1.92
C PRO A 233 -3.96 26.62 -1.91
N ALA A 234 -2.89 27.39 -1.62
CA ALA A 234 -1.54 26.86 -1.55
C ALA A 234 -1.36 25.76 -0.48
N LEU A 235 -2.15 25.79 0.61
CA LEU A 235 -2.08 24.77 1.66
C LEU A 235 -2.59 23.40 1.21
N ALA A 236 -3.48 23.35 0.21
CA ALA A 236 -3.93 22.09 -0.37
C ALA A 236 -2.78 21.32 -1.03
N TYR A 237 -1.96 22.01 -1.83
CA TYR A 237 -0.79 21.39 -2.48
C TYR A 237 0.26 20.93 -1.46
N VAL A 238 0.49 21.72 -0.42
CA VAL A 238 1.41 21.35 0.68
C VAL A 238 0.91 20.09 1.39
N GLN A 239 -0.40 20.03 1.68
CA GLN A 239 -1.04 18.84 2.25
C GLN A 239 -0.84 17.61 1.36
N ASP A 240 -1.13 17.71 0.07
CA ASP A 240 -1.05 16.58 -0.85
C ASP A 240 0.37 16.03 -0.95
N ILE A 241 1.38 16.91 -1.06
CA ILE A 241 2.80 16.52 -1.08
C ILE A 241 3.18 15.83 0.23
N PHE A 242 2.74 16.36 1.38
CA PHE A 242 3.01 15.78 2.68
C PHE A 242 2.42 14.36 2.80
N PHE A 243 1.13 14.19 2.50
CA PHE A 243 0.50 12.87 2.61
C PHE A 243 1.00 11.88 1.56
N LEU A 244 1.41 12.35 0.38
CA LEU A 244 2.09 11.53 -0.62
C LEU A 244 3.42 10.99 -0.08
N PHE A 245 4.21 11.82 0.61
CA PHE A 245 5.45 11.40 1.26
C PHE A 245 5.18 10.39 2.39
N VAL A 246 4.17 10.63 3.23
CA VAL A 246 3.79 9.69 4.30
C VAL A 246 3.35 8.33 3.71
N GLN A 247 2.56 8.32 2.64
CA GLN A 247 2.18 7.08 1.96
C GLN A 247 3.38 6.36 1.35
N TRP A 248 4.34 7.09 0.79
CA TRP A 248 5.59 6.49 0.32
C TRP A 248 6.37 5.81 1.44
N ILE A 249 6.47 6.43 2.63
CA ILE A 249 7.09 5.80 3.80
C ILE A 249 6.35 4.52 4.20
N LEU A 250 5.01 4.54 4.24
CA LEU A 250 4.21 3.36 4.56
C LEU A 250 4.41 2.24 3.52
N LEU A 251 4.46 2.57 2.22
CA LEU A 251 4.77 1.62 1.16
C LEU A 251 6.15 0.98 1.36
N MET A 252 7.19 1.80 1.53
CA MET A 252 8.57 1.32 1.73
C MET A 252 8.70 0.48 3.00
N LEU A 253 8.01 0.86 4.07
CA LEU A 253 7.98 0.11 5.32
C LEU A 253 7.30 -1.26 5.12
N SER A 254 6.16 -1.31 4.45
CA SER A 254 5.44 -2.55 4.13
C SER A 254 6.30 -3.52 3.31
N VAL A 255 6.96 -3.02 2.26
CA VAL A 255 7.86 -3.85 1.44
C VAL A 255 9.07 -4.30 2.26
N SER A 256 9.64 -3.43 3.10
CA SER A 256 10.79 -3.74 3.97
C SER A 256 10.47 -4.78 5.03
N ILE A 257 9.30 -4.68 5.68
CA ILE A 257 8.82 -5.67 6.65
C ILE A 257 8.75 -7.05 5.99
N LEU A 258 8.16 -7.12 4.79
CA LEU A 258 8.05 -8.37 4.05
C LEU A 258 9.43 -8.93 3.67
N THR A 259 10.35 -8.06 3.27
CA THR A 259 11.74 -8.43 2.93
C THR A 259 12.46 -9.01 4.14
N THR A 260 12.38 -8.34 5.29
CA THR A 260 13.01 -8.77 6.55
C THR A 260 12.42 -10.09 7.03
N LEU A 261 11.09 -10.22 7.02
CA LEU A 261 10.41 -11.45 7.39
C LEU A 261 10.86 -12.63 6.51
N TYR A 262 10.95 -12.41 5.19
CA TYR A 262 11.45 -13.42 4.26
C TYR A 262 12.92 -13.75 4.53
N ALA A 263 13.80 -12.76 4.66
CA ALA A 263 15.23 -12.96 4.91
C ALA A 263 15.50 -13.86 6.12
N GLU A 264 14.77 -13.65 7.20
CA GLU A 264 14.92 -14.44 8.42
C GLU A 264 14.23 -15.81 8.37
N SER A 265 13.21 -15.97 7.52
CA SER A 265 12.49 -17.24 7.35
C SER A 265 13.12 -18.13 6.27
N ARG A 266 14.01 -17.55 5.45
CA ARG A 266 14.77 -18.25 4.42
C ARG A 266 15.70 -19.22 5.16
N PRO A 267 15.60 -20.54 4.92
CA PRO A 267 16.60 -21.46 5.43
C PRO A 267 17.93 -20.98 4.87
N VAL A 268 18.86 -20.65 5.78
CA VAL A 268 20.21 -20.25 5.39
C VAL A 268 20.74 -21.41 4.57
N LEU A 269 20.88 -21.22 3.25
CA LEU A 269 21.93 -21.93 2.55
C LEU A 269 23.20 -21.44 3.24
N ARG A 270 23.59 -22.16 4.29
CA ARG A 270 24.98 -22.19 4.73
C ARG A 270 25.68 -22.82 3.55
N LEU A 271 25.96 -21.99 2.54
CA LEU A 271 26.98 -22.29 1.58
C LEU A 271 28.22 -22.45 2.44
N LYS A 272 28.60 -23.70 2.60
CA LYS A 272 30.00 -24.10 2.66
C LYS A 272 30.71 -23.25 1.60
N MET A 273 31.30 -22.16 2.04
CA MET A 273 32.53 -21.64 1.46
C MET A 273 33.62 -22.09 2.42
#